data_AF-A0AAX3WMQ0-F1
#
_entry.id   AF-A0AAX3WMQ0-F1
#
_cell.length_a   1.000
_cell.length_b   1.000
_cell.length_c   1.000
_cell.angle_alpha   90.00
_cell.angle_beta   90.00
_cell.angle_gamma   90.00
#
_symmetry.space_group_name_H-M   'P 1'
#
loop_
_entity.id
_entity.type
_entity.pdbx_description
1 polymer ?
#
loop_
_entity_poly.entity_id
_entity_poly.type
_entity_poly.pdbx_seq_one_letter_code
_entity_poly.pdbx_strand_id
1 'polypeptide(L)'
;MLKAFLAYYRPHRTLFLVDFGCAVLSGLLELGFPLAVKAFVDRLLPQQDWGLILLAAMGLTLLYVANAGLMVVVTYWGHVLGINIETEMRARAFDHLQKLSFRFFDGQKTGHLVARITKDLEEIGEVAHHGPEDLFIAVMTLFGAFALMFLVHPPLALMTLAILPLIAFIVIRYGGRMTRNWQAQYGRVGAFNARIEENVGGIRVVKAFANEAHERALFASDNRNYRTTKLEAYRLMAGALSINYLGLRLVQIVVLLGGAAFVVRGDLTPGGFVGFLLLVAVFYRPLEKIGAVIETYPKGIAGFRRYQDLLATEPDIADRPGAIPAPPLKGEIRFEGVRFGYSPDRPVLSAIDLTIHAGETVAFVGPSGAGKTTLLSLIPRFYEAEAGRITIDGHDIRDLTLASLRGQIGIVQQDVFLFAGTIRENIAYGRLRASEAEILDAAARARLDGLIASLPEGLDTVIGERGVKLSGGQKQRLAIARAFLKNPPILILDEATSALDTQTEREIQASLFELAEGRTTLVIAHRLATIRHADRIVVVAENGIVEQGRHDVLLAGDGYYRRLHAAQVEDSHPSRPRTAAE
;
A
#
# COMPACT_ATOMS: atom_id res chain seq x y z
N MET A 1 -20.03 -7.49 -0.61
CA MET A 1 -18.95 -7.21 -1.59
C MET A 1 -19.49 -6.70 -2.93
N LEU A 2 -20.24 -7.48 -3.73
CA LEU A 2 -20.68 -7.06 -5.07
C LEU A 2 -21.46 -5.73 -5.11
N LYS A 3 -22.43 -5.53 -4.21
CA LYS A 3 -23.18 -4.26 -4.11
C LYS A 3 -22.28 -3.04 -3.82
N ALA A 4 -21.23 -3.23 -3.02
CA ALA A 4 -20.26 -2.19 -2.70
C ALA A 4 -19.35 -1.90 -3.91
N PHE A 5 -18.93 -2.93 -4.63
CA PHE A 5 -18.16 -2.78 -5.87
C PHE A 5 -18.95 -2.02 -6.95
N LEU A 6 -20.22 -2.40 -7.18
CA LEU A 6 -21.12 -1.71 -8.12
C LEU A 6 -21.38 -0.24 -7.76
N ALA A 7 -21.15 0.18 -6.52
CA ALA A 7 -21.30 1.58 -6.13
C ALA A 7 -20.24 2.48 -6.81
N TYR A 8 -19.04 1.96 -7.10
CA TYR A 8 -17.96 2.70 -7.75
C TYR A 8 -18.21 2.96 -9.25
N TYR A 9 -19.13 2.24 -9.88
CA TYR A 9 -19.56 2.55 -11.25
C TYR A 9 -20.54 3.72 -11.31
N ARG A 10 -21.16 4.12 -10.19
CA ARG A 10 -22.21 5.15 -10.18
C ARG A 10 -21.74 6.51 -10.70
N PRO A 11 -20.55 7.02 -10.35
CA PRO A 11 -20.04 8.28 -10.90
C PRO A 11 -19.73 8.18 -12.40
N HIS A 12 -19.42 6.98 -12.89
CA HIS A 12 -18.95 6.72 -14.25
C HIS A 12 -19.98 6.00 -15.14
N ARG A 13 -21.28 6.13 -14.83
CA ARG A 13 -22.37 5.41 -15.55
C ARG A 13 -22.38 5.69 -17.04
N THR A 14 -22.19 6.93 -17.46
CA THR A 14 -22.20 7.29 -18.88
C THR A 14 -21.05 6.60 -19.63
N LEU A 15 -19.87 6.60 -19.02
CA LEU A 15 -18.68 5.95 -19.57
C LEU A 15 -18.91 4.44 -19.70
N PHE A 16 -19.40 3.81 -18.63
CA PHE A 16 -19.76 2.40 -18.64
C PHE A 16 -20.81 2.06 -19.71
N LEU A 17 -21.85 2.88 -19.87
CA LEU A 17 -22.90 2.62 -20.88
C LEU A 17 -22.39 2.77 -22.31
N VAL A 18 -21.53 3.74 -22.58
CA VAL A 18 -20.91 3.93 -23.90
C VAL A 18 -19.98 2.76 -24.23
N ASP A 19 -19.08 2.46 -23.31
CA ASP A 19 -18.11 1.36 -23.41
C ASP A 19 -18.83 0.01 -23.65
N PHE A 20 -19.70 -0.36 -22.70
CA PHE A 20 -20.48 -1.59 -22.76
C PHE A 20 -21.39 -1.63 -24.00
N GLY A 21 -22.02 -0.52 -24.37
CA GLY A 21 -22.86 -0.41 -25.56
C GLY A 21 -22.09 -0.63 -26.86
N CYS A 22 -20.90 -0.03 -26.98
CA CYS A 22 -20.00 -0.23 -28.11
C CYS A 22 -19.52 -1.69 -28.18
N ALA A 23 -19.24 -2.30 -27.03
CA ALA A 23 -18.79 -3.69 -26.96
C ALA A 23 -19.88 -4.69 -27.37
N VAL A 24 -21.12 -4.46 -26.93
CA VAL A 24 -22.29 -5.24 -27.36
C VAL A 24 -22.54 -5.07 -28.86
N LEU A 25 -22.51 -3.83 -29.37
CA LEU A 25 -22.68 -3.57 -30.80
C LEU A 25 -21.59 -4.26 -31.62
N SER A 26 -20.33 -4.19 -31.17
CA SER A 26 -19.21 -4.85 -31.82
C SER A 26 -19.39 -6.38 -31.87
N GLY A 27 -19.80 -6.99 -30.75
CA GLY A 27 -20.10 -8.41 -30.70
C GLY A 27 -21.26 -8.83 -31.61
N LEU A 28 -22.31 -8.00 -31.73
CA LEU A 28 -23.42 -8.24 -32.67
C LEU A 28 -22.99 -8.14 -34.13
N LEU A 29 -22.14 -7.17 -34.47
CA LEU A 29 -21.57 -7.05 -35.82
C LEU A 29 -20.72 -8.28 -36.19
N GLU A 30 -19.96 -8.79 -35.23
CA GLU A 30 -19.13 -9.98 -35.40
C GLU A 30 -19.98 -11.24 -35.67
N LEU A 31 -21.12 -11.38 -34.98
CA LEU A 31 -22.09 -12.46 -35.22
C LEU A 31 -22.73 -12.39 -36.62
N GLY A 32 -22.90 -11.19 -37.17
CA GLY A 32 -23.50 -10.98 -38.49
C GLY A 32 -22.60 -11.40 -39.67
N PHE A 33 -21.28 -11.39 -39.49
CA PHE A 33 -20.33 -11.62 -40.59
C PHE A 33 -20.47 -12.98 -41.29
N PRO A 34 -20.56 -14.12 -40.57
CA PRO A 34 -20.77 -15.42 -41.21
C PRO A 34 -22.04 -15.50 -42.08
N LEU A 35 -23.11 -14.79 -41.69
CA LEU A 35 -24.35 -14.72 -42.47
C LEU A 35 -24.19 -13.87 -43.73
N ALA A 36 -23.40 -12.79 -43.64
CA ALA A 36 -23.07 -11.98 -44.80
C ALA A 36 -22.25 -12.78 -45.82
N VAL A 37 -21.28 -13.58 -45.37
CA VAL A 37 -20.53 -14.51 -46.24
C VAL A 37 -21.44 -15.56 -46.86
N LYS A 38 -22.36 -16.14 -46.08
CA LYS A 38 -23.38 -17.05 -46.63
C LYS A 38 -24.19 -16.39 -47.75
N ALA A 39 -24.70 -15.17 -47.53
CA ALA A 39 -25.46 -14.44 -48.53
C ALA A 39 -24.61 -14.08 -49.76
N PHE A 40 -23.34 -13.73 -49.55
CA PHE A 40 -22.39 -13.46 -50.62
C PHE A 40 -22.21 -14.67 -51.54
N VAL A 41 -21.99 -15.85 -50.96
CA VAL A 41 -21.81 -17.09 -51.72
C VAL A 41 -23.11 -17.58 -52.37
N ASP A 42 -24.22 -17.55 -51.65
CA ASP A 42 -25.50 -18.11 -52.14
C ASP A 42 -26.20 -17.18 -53.16
N ARG A 43 -26.02 -15.86 -53.06
CA ARG A 43 -26.79 -14.88 -53.86
C ARG A 43 -25.95 -14.03 -54.80
N LEU A 44 -24.80 -13.51 -54.36
CA LEU A 44 -24.00 -12.59 -55.18
C LEU A 44 -23.11 -13.32 -56.18
N LEU A 45 -22.40 -14.38 -55.77
CA LEU A 45 -21.52 -15.14 -56.67
C LEU A 45 -22.26 -15.72 -57.90
N PRO A 46 -23.46 -16.33 -57.77
CA PRO A 46 -24.17 -16.88 -58.92
C PRO A 46 -24.64 -15.81 -59.92
N GLN A 47 -24.83 -14.56 -59.48
CA GLN A 47 -25.27 -13.45 -60.34
C GLN A 47 -24.15 -12.93 -61.25
N GLN A 48 -22.88 -13.17 -60.90
CA GLN A 48 -21.69 -12.73 -61.65
C GLN A 48 -21.65 -11.20 -61.92
N ASP A 49 -22.41 -10.41 -61.16
CA ASP A 49 -22.43 -8.96 -61.23
C ASP A 49 -21.30 -8.38 -60.37
N TRP A 50 -20.19 -8.03 -61.04
CA TRP A 50 -19.03 -7.44 -60.39
C TRP A 50 -19.32 -6.10 -59.71
N GLY A 51 -20.30 -5.33 -60.19
CA GLY A 51 -20.70 -4.07 -59.57
C GLY A 51 -21.32 -4.30 -58.19
N LEU A 52 -22.28 -5.22 -58.10
CA LEU A 52 -22.91 -5.60 -56.83
C LEU A 52 -21.93 -6.30 -55.88
N ILE A 53 -21.03 -7.14 -56.40
CA ILE A 53 -19.98 -7.81 -55.61
C ILE A 53 -19.03 -6.79 -54.98
N LEU A 54 -18.52 -5.83 -55.76
CA LEU A 54 -17.63 -4.78 -55.27
C LEU A 54 -18.34 -3.87 -54.28
N LEU A 55 -19.61 -3.52 -54.52
CA LEU A 55 -20.41 -2.73 -53.60
C LEU A 55 -20.61 -3.44 -52.25
N ALA A 56 -20.93 -4.74 -52.27
CA ALA A 56 -21.06 -5.53 -51.05
C ALA A 56 -19.73 -5.65 -50.29
N ALA A 57 -18.61 -5.85 -51.01
CA ALA A 57 -17.28 -5.88 -50.42
C ALA A 57 -16.88 -4.53 -49.79
N MET A 58 -17.19 -3.41 -50.45
CA MET A 58 -17.00 -2.06 -49.89
C MET A 58 -17.86 -1.84 -48.64
N GLY A 59 -19.13 -2.27 -48.67
CA GLY A 59 -20.03 -2.21 -47.51
C GLY A 59 -19.51 -3.01 -46.32
N LEU A 60 -19.04 -4.24 -46.54
CA LEU A 60 -18.38 -5.05 -45.52
C LEU A 60 -17.10 -4.39 -44.99
N THR A 61 -16.30 -3.80 -45.87
CA THR A 61 -15.08 -3.07 -45.47
C THR A 61 -15.42 -1.89 -44.57
N LEU A 62 -16.44 -1.09 -44.92
CA LEU A 62 -16.90 0.02 -44.10
C LEU A 62 -17.40 -0.46 -42.73
N LEU A 63 -18.10 -1.59 -42.70
CA LEU A 63 -18.55 -2.23 -41.45
C LEU A 63 -17.36 -2.61 -40.56
N TYR A 64 -16.28 -3.15 -41.13
CA TYR A 64 -15.07 -3.49 -40.39
C TYR A 64 -14.32 -2.26 -39.87
N VAL A 65 -14.26 -1.18 -40.67
CA VAL A 65 -13.70 0.10 -40.22
C VAL A 65 -14.52 0.68 -39.07
N ALA A 66 -15.85 0.63 -39.16
CA ALA A 66 -16.74 1.03 -38.08
C ALA A 66 -16.54 0.17 -36.82
N ASN A 67 -16.46 -1.15 -36.98
CA ASN A 67 -16.21 -2.08 -35.87
C ASN A 67 -14.84 -1.86 -35.22
N ALA A 68 -13.81 -1.55 -36.00
CA ALA A 68 -12.50 -1.16 -35.48
C ALA A 68 -12.60 0.12 -34.64
N GLY A 69 -13.39 1.10 -35.08
CA GLY A 69 -13.71 2.30 -34.29
C GLY A 69 -14.41 1.96 -32.97
N LEU A 70 -15.38 1.03 -32.97
CA LEU A 70 -16.01 0.54 -31.74
C LEU A 70 -15.00 -0.14 -30.82
N MET A 71 -14.11 -0.98 -31.35
CA MET A 71 -13.05 -1.62 -30.57
C MET A 71 -12.08 -0.61 -29.96
N VAL A 72 -11.76 0.48 -30.64
CA VAL A 72 -10.96 1.58 -30.06
C VAL A 72 -11.71 2.19 -28.89
N VAL A 73 -13.03 2.40 -29.01
CA VAL A 73 -13.84 2.91 -27.90
C VAL A 73 -13.78 1.95 -26.72
N VAL A 74 -14.10 0.68 -26.95
CA VAL A 74 -14.10 -0.38 -25.94
C VAL A 74 -12.75 -0.48 -25.21
N THR A 75 -11.67 -0.52 -25.99
CA THR A 75 -10.32 -0.70 -25.43
C THR A 75 -9.92 0.53 -24.62
N TYR A 76 -10.01 1.74 -25.20
CA TYR A 76 -9.52 2.94 -24.55
C TYR A 76 -10.44 3.40 -23.42
N TRP A 77 -11.72 3.58 -23.69
CA TRP A 77 -12.67 4.13 -22.72
C TRP A 77 -13.00 3.14 -21.61
N GLY A 78 -12.93 1.84 -21.89
CA GLY A 78 -13.02 0.81 -20.87
C GLY A 78 -11.83 0.82 -19.90
N HIS A 79 -10.58 0.95 -20.38
CA HIS A 79 -9.43 1.13 -19.48
C HIS A 79 -9.49 2.47 -18.72
N VAL A 80 -10.02 3.53 -19.35
CA VAL A 80 -10.29 4.81 -18.68
C VAL A 80 -11.33 4.65 -17.56
N LEU A 81 -12.33 3.77 -17.71
CA LEU A 81 -13.26 3.44 -16.64
C LEU A 81 -12.54 2.76 -15.47
N GLY A 82 -11.72 1.76 -15.75
CA GLY A 82 -10.92 1.03 -14.76
C GLY A 82 -10.02 1.96 -13.94
N ILE A 83 -9.24 2.83 -14.61
CA ILE A 83 -8.30 3.74 -13.94
C ILE A 83 -9.00 4.81 -13.11
N ASN A 84 -10.18 5.28 -13.52
CA ASN A 84 -10.95 6.25 -12.74
C ASN A 84 -11.46 5.64 -11.42
N ILE A 85 -11.99 4.41 -11.49
CA ILE A 85 -12.40 3.66 -10.30
C ILE A 85 -11.19 3.41 -9.38
N GLU A 86 -10.07 2.96 -9.95
CA GLU A 86 -8.81 2.75 -9.22
C GLU A 86 -8.33 4.04 -8.53
N THR A 87 -8.39 5.18 -9.22
CA THR A 87 -7.95 6.49 -8.70
C THR A 87 -8.78 6.91 -7.50
N GLU A 88 -10.10 6.78 -7.57
CA GLU A 88 -11.00 7.08 -6.45
C GLU A 88 -10.73 6.14 -5.26
N MET A 89 -10.57 4.84 -5.53
CA MET A 89 -10.27 3.86 -4.50
C MET A 89 -8.92 4.17 -3.81
N ARG A 90 -7.90 4.54 -4.58
CA ARG A 90 -6.57 4.90 -4.10
C ARG A 90 -6.61 6.13 -3.21
N ALA A 91 -7.32 7.18 -3.64
CA ALA A 91 -7.51 8.39 -2.83
C ALA A 91 -8.17 8.06 -1.48
N ARG A 92 -9.27 7.30 -1.49
CA ARG A 92 -9.97 6.89 -0.26
C ARG A 92 -9.10 6.04 0.67
N ALA A 93 -8.34 5.07 0.13
CA ALA A 93 -7.44 4.25 0.93
C ALA A 93 -6.31 5.09 1.57
N PHE A 94 -5.73 6.01 0.81
CA PHE A 94 -4.67 6.89 1.28
C PHE A 94 -5.16 7.84 2.37
N ASP A 95 -6.31 8.49 2.15
CA ASP A 95 -6.95 9.36 3.15
C ASP A 95 -7.33 8.60 4.42
N HIS A 96 -7.72 7.33 4.29
CA HIS A 96 -8.06 6.49 5.43
C HIS A 96 -6.81 6.09 6.22
N LEU A 97 -5.71 5.70 5.56
CA LEU A 97 -4.45 5.36 6.22
C LEU A 97 -3.91 6.52 7.07
N GLN A 98 -4.06 7.77 6.62
CA GLN A 98 -3.66 8.94 7.40
C GLN A 98 -4.42 9.14 8.71
N LYS A 99 -5.59 8.48 8.86
CA LYS A 99 -6.42 8.55 10.07
C LYS A 99 -6.10 7.44 11.07
N LEU A 100 -5.44 6.37 10.65
CA LEU A 100 -5.15 5.22 11.51
C LEU A 100 -4.07 5.56 12.55
N SER A 101 -4.16 4.89 13.70
CA SER A 101 -3.32 5.10 14.87
C SER A 101 -1.92 4.47 14.70
N PHE A 102 -0.96 4.85 15.56
CA PHE A 102 0.36 4.21 15.58
C PHE A 102 0.26 2.71 15.88
N ARG A 103 -0.68 2.31 16.73
CA ARG A 103 -0.99 0.90 17.02
C ARG A 103 -1.27 0.09 15.75
N PHE A 104 -1.97 0.66 14.77
CA PHE A 104 -2.17 0.00 13.47
C PHE A 104 -0.85 -0.21 12.73
N PHE A 105 -0.01 0.82 12.65
CA PHE A 105 1.26 0.76 11.92
C PHE A 105 2.29 -0.16 12.59
N ASP A 106 2.30 -0.25 13.92
CA ASP A 106 3.18 -1.15 14.67
C ASP A 106 2.88 -2.63 14.39
N GLY A 107 1.61 -2.95 14.08
CA GLY A 107 1.16 -4.31 13.76
C GLY A 107 1.25 -4.68 12.27
N GLN A 108 1.68 -3.77 11.39
CA GLN A 108 1.64 -3.97 9.94
C GLN A 108 2.99 -3.71 9.28
N LYS A 109 3.36 -4.55 8.30
CA LYS A 109 4.52 -4.27 7.45
C LYS A 109 4.17 -3.18 6.43
N THR A 110 4.93 -2.08 6.42
CA THR A 110 4.69 -0.95 5.50
C THR A 110 4.67 -1.39 4.03
N GLY A 111 5.55 -2.31 3.62
CA GLY A 111 5.56 -2.87 2.26
C GLY A 111 4.25 -3.54 1.85
N HIS A 112 3.56 -4.21 2.79
CA HIS A 112 2.24 -4.79 2.52
C HIS A 112 1.18 -3.72 2.28
N LEU A 113 1.23 -2.61 3.02
CA LEU A 113 0.30 -1.49 2.82
C LEU A 113 0.51 -0.83 1.45
N VAL A 114 1.77 -0.67 1.03
CA VAL A 114 2.11 -0.16 -0.32
C VAL A 114 1.54 -1.07 -1.40
N ALA A 115 1.75 -2.38 -1.31
CA ALA A 115 1.23 -3.35 -2.28
C ALA A 115 -0.32 -3.33 -2.37
N ARG A 116 -1.00 -3.11 -1.24
CA ARG A 116 -2.48 -2.98 -1.20
C ARG A 116 -3.02 -1.75 -1.92
N ILE A 117 -2.26 -0.65 -1.98
CA ILE A 117 -2.68 0.61 -2.64
C ILE A 117 -2.21 0.67 -4.10
N THR A 118 -1.20 -0.11 -4.45
CA THR A 118 -0.67 -0.20 -5.81
C THR A 118 -1.28 -1.41 -6.53
N LYS A 119 -0.69 -2.60 -6.33
CA LYS A 119 -0.99 -3.78 -7.12
C LYS A 119 -2.41 -4.32 -6.92
N ASP A 120 -2.89 -4.35 -5.68
CA ASP A 120 -4.25 -4.84 -5.44
C ASP A 120 -5.30 -3.94 -6.08
N LEU A 121 -5.10 -2.62 -6.08
CA LEU A 121 -6.04 -1.68 -6.71
C LEU A 121 -5.99 -1.76 -8.24
N GLU A 122 -4.82 -1.96 -8.82
CA GLU A 122 -4.64 -2.24 -10.26
C GLU A 122 -5.44 -3.50 -10.65
N GLU A 123 -5.29 -4.61 -9.91
CA GLU A 123 -6.03 -5.85 -10.18
C GLU A 123 -7.56 -5.68 -10.04
N ILE A 124 -8.02 -4.77 -9.17
CA ILE A 124 -9.45 -4.42 -9.05
C ILE A 124 -9.91 -3.58 -10.26
N GLY A 125 -9.10 -2.61 -10.70
CA GLY A 125 -9.37 -1.78 -11.88
C GLY A 125 -9.52 -2.61 -13.15
N GLU A 126 -8.64 -3.61 -13.34
CA GLU A 126 -8.71 -4.57 -14.43
C GLU A 126 -10.01 -5.38 -14.42
N VAL A 127 -10.41 -5.88 -13.24
CA VAL A 127 -11.71 -6.58 -13.09
C VAL A 127 -12.89 -5.63 -13.29
N ALA A 128 -12.73 -4.34 -12.97
CA ALA A 128 -13.79 -3.36 -13.15
C ALA A 128 -14.07 -3.07 -14.62
N HIS A 129 -13.03 -3.01 -15.45
CA HIS A 129 -13.19 -2.89 -16.90
C HIS A 129 -13.60 -4.22 -17.54
N HIS A 130 -12.73 -5.23 -17.51
CA HIS A 130 -12.92 -6.46 -18.28
C HIS A 130 -14.02 -7.37 -17.73
N GLY A 131 -14.31 -7.27 -16.42
CA GLY A 131 -15.20 -8.21 -15.76
C GLY A 131 -16.61 -8.26 -16.38
N PRO A 132 -17.45 -7.24 -16.15
CA PRO A 132 -18.83 -7.25 -16.64
C PRO A 132 -18.94 -7.42 -18.15
N GLU A 133 -18.04 -6.77 -18.88
CA GLU A 133 -18.03 -6.72 -20.34
C GLU A 133 -17.69 -8.07 -20.98
N ASP A 134 -16.55 -8.67 -20.63
CA ASP A 134 -16.12 -9.93 -21.26
C ASP A 134 -17.06 -11.08 -20.95
N LEU A 135 -17.58 -11.14 -19.72
CA LEU A 135 -18.54 -12.18 -19.34
C LEU A 135 -19.84 -12.03 -20.13
N PHE A 136 -20.35 -10.81 -20.27
CA PHE A 136 -21.57 -10.56 -21.03
C PHE A 136 -21.39 -10.88 -22.52
N ILE A 137 -20.31 -10.39 -23.14
CA ILE A 137 -20.01 -10.66 -24.55
C ILE A 137 -19.80 -12.15 -24.77
N ALA A 138 -19.07 -12.84 -23.89
CA ALA A 138 -18.88 -14.29 -24.02
C ALA A 138 -20.22 -15.03 -24.01
N VAL A 139 -21.10 -14.71 -23.06
CA VAL A 139 -22.44 -15.31 -22.95
C VAL A 139 -23.29 -14.97 -24.18
N MET A 140 -23.36 -13.70 -24.56
CA MET A 140 -24.13 -13.22 -25.72
C MET A 140 -23.66 -13.87 -27.02
N THR A 141 -22.36 -13.87 -27.27
CA THR A 141 -21.77 -14.44 -28.49
C THR A 141 -21.93 -15.95 -28.53
N LEU A 142 -21.83 -16.65 -27.40
CA LEU A 142 -22.05 -18.11 -27.35
C LEU A 142 -23.49 -18.48 -27.73
N PHE A 143 -24.48 -17.85 -27.08
CA PHE A 143 -25.88 -18.11 -27.37
C PHE A 143 -26.30 -17.58 -28.75
N GLY A 144 -25.83 -16.40 -29.13
CA GLY A 144 -26.09 -15.79 -30.43
C GLY A 144 -25.53 -16.63 -31.58
N ALA A 145 -24.26 -17.05 -31.50
CA ALA A 145 -23.66 -17.91 -32.51
C ALA A 145 -24.39 -19.25 -32.61
N PHE A 146 -24.75 -19.87 -31.48
CA PHE A 146 -25.52 -21.11 -31.50
C PHE A 146 -26.91 -20.94 -32.14
N ALA A 147 -27.62 -19.87 -31.82
CA ALA A 147 -28.91 -19.56 -32.44
C ALA A 147 -28.77 -19.40 -33.96
N LEU A 148 -27.75 -18.69 -34.42
CA LEU A 148 -27.46 -18.54 -35.85
C LEU A 148 -27.08 -19.87 -36.51
N MET A 149 -26.29 -20.71 -35.85
CA MET A 149 -25.95 -22.05 -36.35
C MET A 149 -27.22 -22.91 -36.51
N PHE A 150 -28.11 -22.86 -35.52
CA PHE A 150 -29.38 -23.58 -35.55
C PHE A 150 -30.28 -23.08 -36.68
N LEU A 151 -30.35 -21.76 -36.91
CA LEU A 151 -31.08 -21.18 -38.03
C LEU A 151 -30.51 -21.56 -39.40
N VAL A 152 -29.19 -21.73 -39.50
CA VAL A 152 -28.54 -22.15 -40.76
C VAL A 152 -28.78 -23.63 -41.03
N HIS A 153 -28.51 -24.52 -40.05
CA HIS A 153 -28.73 -25.96 -40.20
C HIS A 153 -28.81 -26.69 -38.84
N PRO A 154 -30.02 -27.04 -38.37
CA PRO A 154 -30.21 -27.63 -37.04
C PRO A 154 -29.41 -28.93 -36.77
N PRO A 155 -29.34 -29.92 -37.69
CA PRO A 155 -28.57 -31.13 -37.43
C PRO A 155 -27.08 -30.88 -37.18
N LEU A 156 -26.48 -29.94 -37.93
CA LEU A 156 -25.07 -29.59 -37.73
C LEU A 156 -24.86 -28.82 -36.43
N ALA A 157 -25.79 -27.94 -36.06
CA ALA A 157 -25.73 -27.20 -34.80
C ALA A 157 -25.78 -28.16 -33.59
N LEU A 158 -26.63 -29.17 -33.64
CA LEU A 158 -26.70 -30.21 -32.60
C LEU A 158 -25.42 -31.05 -32.54
N MET A 159 -24.81 -31.38 -33.69
CA MET A 159 -23.50 -32.06 -33.73
C MET A 159 -22.41 -31.21 -33.07
N THR A 160 -22.37 -29.90 -33.34
CA THR A 160 -21.43 -28.99 -32.66
C THR A 160 -21.71 -28.93 -31.16
N LEU A 161 -22.97 -28.80 -30.75
CA LEU A 161 -23.37 -28.73 -29.35
C LEU A 161 -22.99 -30.01 -28.58
N ALA A 162 -23.08 -31.18 -29.20
CA ALA A 162 -22.73 -32.45 -28.57
C ALA A 162 -21.25 -32.52 -28.14
N ILE A 163 -20.36 -31.77 -28.81
CA ILE A 163 -18.93 -31.71 -28.48
C ILE A 163 -18.67 -30.71 -27.33
N LEU A 164 -19.55 -29.73 -27.12
CA LEU A 164 -19.37 -28.67 -26.13
C LEU A 164 -19.21 -29.17 -24.68
N PRO A 165 -20.03 -30.11 -24.16
CA PRO A 165 -19.87 -30.63 -22.79
C PRO A 165 -18.48 -31.21 -22.51
N LEU A 166 -17.90 -31.90 -23.50
CA LEU A 166 -16.56 -32.47 -23.39
C LEU A 166 -15.50 -31.37 -23.24
N ILE A 167 -15.61 -30.32 -24.05
CA ILE A 167 -14.69 -29.18 -24.02
C ILE A 167 -14.85 -28.39 -22.72
N ALA A 168 -16.09 -28.09 -22.33
CA ALA A 168 -16.40 -27.41 -21.07
C ALA A 168 -15.86 -28.18 -19.86
N PHE A 169 -16.01 -29.51 -19.83
CA PHE A 169 -15.45 -30.36 -18.78
C PHE A 169 -13.93 -30.21 -18.66
N ILE A 170 -13.21 -30.18 -19.78
CA ILE A 170 -11.76 -30.02 -19.80
C ILE A 170 -11.37 -28.62 -19.30
N VAL A 171 -12.03 -27.57 -19.80
CA VAL A 171 -11.77 -26.18 -19.37
C VAL A 171 -11.97 -26.03 -17.86
N ILE A 172 -13.08 -26.54 -17.31
CA ILE A 172 -13.36 -26.51 -15.87
C ILE A 172 -12.27 -27.29 -15.09
N ARG A 173 -11.89 -28.48 -15.57
CA ARG A 173 -10.93 -29.34 -14.89
C ARG A 173 -9.53 -28.74 -14.83
N TYR A 174 -9.08 -28.10 -15.91
CA TYR A 174 -7.79 -27.41 -15.98
C TYR A 174 -7.83 -26.07 -15.26
N GLY A 175 -8.92 -25.30 -15.40
CA GLY A 175 -9.16 -24.06 -14.67
C GLY A 175 -9.06 -24.25 -13.15
N GLY A 176 -9.72 -25.27 -12.60
CA GLY A 176 -9.64 -25.58 -11.16
C GLY A 176 -8.24 -25.98 -10.69
N ARG A 177 -7.44 -26.70 -11.52
CA ARG A 177 -6.02 -26.97 -11.20
C ARG A 177 -5.18 -25.71 -11.26
N MET A 178 -5.44 -24.86 -12.24
CA MET A 178 -4.75 -23.59 -12.42
C MET A 178 -4.99 -22.68 -11.21
N THR A 179 -6.23 -22.54 -10.74
CA THR A 179 -6.56 -21.77 -9.52
C THR A 179 -5.78 -22.24 -8.30
N ARG A 180 -5.65 -23.57 -8.09
CA ARG A 180 -4.85 -24.13 -6.99
C ARG A 180 -3.35 -23.82 -7.14
N ASN A 181 -2.82 -23.92 -8.35
CA ASN A 181 -1.43 -23.55 -8.62
C ASN A 181 -1.21 -22.05 -8.36
N TRP A 182 -2.14 -21.18 -8.77
CA TRP A 182 -2.09 -19.74 -8.45
C TRP A 182 -2.05 -19.47 -6.96
N GLN A 183 -2.87 -20.14 -6.15
CA GLN A 183 -2.81 -20.00 -4.69
C GLN A 183 -1.44 -20.39 -4.12
N ALA A 184 -0.86 -21.50 -4.60
CA ALA A 184 0.48 -21.91 -4.21
C ALA A 184 1.56 -20.91 -4.67
N GLN A 185 1.42 -20.33 -5.86
CA GLN A 185 2.29 -19.28 -6.38
C GLN A 185 2.29 -18.05 -5.47
N TYR A 186 1.11 -17.52 -5.14
CA TYR A 186 1.00 -16.32 -4.30
C TYR A 186 1.66 -16.50 -2.92
N GLY A 187 1.46 -17.66 -2.28
CA GLY A 187 2.14 -17.96 -1.01
C GLY A 187 3.66 -18.04 -1.15
N ARG A 188 4.16 -18.69 -2.22
CA ARG A 188 5.61 -18.87 -2.46
C ARG A 188 6.31 -17.59 -2.92
N VAL A 189 5.65 -16.75 -3.73
CA VAL A 189 6.14 -15.43 -4.13
C VAL A 189 6.24 -14.50 -2.92
N GLY A 190 5.27 -14.57 -2.00
CA GLY A 190 5.35 -13.83 -0.73
C GLY A 190 6.60 -14.18 0.08
N ALA A 191 6.88 -15.48 0.26
CA ALA A 191 8.10 -15.94 0.95
C ALA A 191 9.38 -15.51 0.21
N PHE A 192 9.41 -15.65 -1.12
CA PHE A 192 10.53 -15.23 -1.97
C PHE A 192 10.81 -13.72 -1.87
N ASN A 193 9.77 -12.88 -1.95
CA ASN A 193 9.91 -11.43 -1.82
C ASN A 193 10.34 -11.02 -0.41
N ALA A 194 9.77 -11.64 0.63
CA ALA A 194 10.18 -11.38 2.01
C ALA A 194 11.66 -11.70 2.25
N ARG A 195 12.16 -12.80 1.68
CA ARG A 195 13.59 -13.16 1.75
C ARG A 195 14.47 -12.12 1.08
N ILE A 196 14.08 -11.61 -0.10
CA ILE A 196 14.80 -10.55 -0.79
C ILE A 196 14.82 -9.27 0.07
N GLU A 197 13.66 -8.87 0.61
CA GLU A 197 13.53 -7.69 1.45
C GLU A 197 14.43 -7.77 2.70
N GLU A 198 14.41 -8.91 3.40
CA GLU A 198 15.26 -9.16 4.58
C GLU A 198 16.75 -9.17 4.23
N ASN A 199 17.15 -9.80 3.13
CA ASN A 199 18.55 -9.91 2.74
C ASN A 199 19.12 -8.57 2.25
N VAL A 200 18.37 -7.85 1.40
CA VAL A 200 18.79 -6.54 0.89
C VAL A 200 18.77 -5.50 2.00
N GLY A 201 17.74 -5.48 2.84
CA GLY A 201 17.68 -4.61 4.02
C GLY A 201 18.79 -4.91 5.04
N GLY A 202 19.14 -6.19 5.19
CA GLY A 202 20.18 -6.69 6.07
C GLY A 202 21.57 -6.85 5.42
N ILE A 203 21.81 -6.30 4.23
CA ILE A 203 23.01 -6.64 3.43
C ILE A 203 24.31 -6.36 4.18
N ARG A 204 24.34 -5.31 5.01
CA ARG A 204 25.49 -4.97 5.86
C ARG A 204 25.79 -6.05 6.89
N VAL A 205 24.76 -6.65 7.49
CA VAL A 205 24.89 -7.76 8.44
C VAL A 205 25.40 -9.00 7.72
N VAL A 206 24.78 -9.35 6.60
CA VAL A 206 25.20 -10.51 5.79
C VAL A 206 26.68 -10.41 5.42
N LYS A 207 27.13 -9.22 4.99
CA LYS A 207 28.53 -8.93 4.64
C LYS A 207 29.46 -8.90 5.86
N ALA A 208 29.04 -8.28 6.97
CA ALA A 208 29.86 -8.18 8.18
C ALA A 208 30.16 -9.56 8.79
N PHE A 209 29.22 -10.50 8.69
CA PHE A 209 29.38 -11.87 9.17
C PHE A 209 29.83 -12.86 8.08
N ALA A 210 30.17 -12.39 6.87
CA ALA A 210 30.62 -13.21 5.74
C ALA A 210 29.70 -14.41 5.42
N ASN A 211 28.38 -14.24 5.59
CA ASN A 211 27.38 -15.30 5.46
C ASN A 211 26.69 -15.33 4.08
N GLU A 212 27.30 -14.73 3.04
CA GLU A 212 26.70 -14.67 1.70
C GLU A 212 26.41 -16.04 1.10
N ALA A 213 27.22 -17.05 1.41
CA ALA A 213 27.02 -18.41 0.93
C ALA A 213 25.76 -19.06 1.54
N HIS A 214 25.53 -18.84 2.84
CA HIS A 214 24.33 -19.31 3.54
C HIS A 214 23.07 -18.71 2.94
N GLU A 215 23.07 -17.39 2.80
CA GLU A 215 21.95 -16.65 2.19
C GLU A 215 21.72 -17.03 0.72
N ARG A 216 22.78 -17.26 -0.05
CA ARG A 216 22.68 -17.77 -1.43
C ARG A 216 22.03 -19.15 -1.47
N ALA A 217 22.30 -20.04 -0.51
CA ALA A 217 21.71 -21.36 -0.45
C ALA A 217 20.20 -21.30 -0.12
N LEU A 218 19.81 -20.45 0.82
CA LEU A 218 18.41 -20.19 1.15
C LEU A 218 17.66 -19.62 -0.07
N PHE A 219 18.20 -18.56 -0.68
CA PHE A 219 17.63 -17.97 -1.90
C PHE A 219 17.51 -19.00 -3.02
N ALA A 220 18.51 -19.85 -3.22
CA ALA A 220 18.46 -20.90 -4.23
C ALA A 220 17.33 -21.91 -3.97
N SER A 221 17.01 -22.20 -2.70
CA SER A 221 15.87 -23.04 -2.33
C SER A 221 14.53 -22.40 -2.70
N ASP A 222 14.33 -21.15 -2.30
CA ASP A 222 13.09 -20.41 -2.56
C ASP A 222 12.89 -20.16 -4.05
N ASN A 223 13.97 -19.81 -4.76
CA ASN A 223 13.95 -19.63 -6.21
C ASN A 223 13.66 -20.95 -6.95
N ARG A 224 14.19 -22.08 -6.48
CA ARG A 224 13.85 -23.41 -7.03
C ARG A 224 12.37 -23.73 -6.83
N ASN A 225 11.82 -23.46 -5.66
CA ASN A 225 10.41 -23.67 -5.34
C ASN A 225 9.50 -22.78 -6.21
N TYR A 226 9.84 -21.50 -6.35
CA TYR A 226 9.15 -20.58 -7.26
C TYR A 226 9.19 -21.12 -8.71
N ARG A 227 10.37 -21.49 -9.20
CA ARG A 227 10.54 -22.08 -10.53
C ARG A 227 9.72 -23.34 -10.74
N THR A 228 9.72 -24.28 -9.79
CA THR A 228 8.94 -25.53 -9.94
C THR A 228 7.46 -25.24 -10.06
N THR A 229 6.94 -24.37 -9.20
CA THR A 229 5.54 -23.95 -9.24
C THR A 229 5.21 -23.29 -10.59
N LYS A 230 6.10 -22.43 -11.10
CA LYS A 230 5.87 -21.66 -12.33
C LYS A 230 5.91 -22.53 -13.57
N LEU A 231 6.81 -23.50 -13.60
CA LEU A 231 6.84 -24.52 -14.64
C LEU A 231 5.60 -25.42 -14.59
N GLU A 232 5.08 -25.75 -13.41
CA GLU A 232 3.81 -26.48 -13.28
C GLU A 232 2.64 -25.66 -13.83
N ALA A 233 2.58 -24.34 -13.56
CA ALA A 233 1.62 -23.43 -14.16
C ALA A 233 1.69 -23.48 -15.70
N TYR A 234 2.90 -23.40 -16.27
CA TYR A 234 3.08 -23.47 -17.72
C TYR A 234 2.71 -24.84 -18.31
N ARG A 235 2.94 -25.95 -17.59
CA ARG A 235 2.47 -27.27 -18.01
C ARG A 235 0.93 -27.33 -18.05
N LEU A 236 0.26 -26.77 -17.05
CA LEU A 236 -1.20 -26.67 -17.02
C LEU A 236 -1.72 -25.78 -18.15
N MET A 237 -1.07 -24.63 -18.38
CA MET A 237 -1.42 -23.69 -19.45
C MET A 237 -1.23 -24.31 -20.84
N ALA A 238 -0.09 -24.96 -21.07
CA ALA A 238 0.18 -25.67 -22.32
C ALA A 238 -0.85 -26.78 -22.56
N GLY A 239 -1.16 -27.59 -21.55
CA GLY A 239 -2.20 -28.61 -21.65
C GLY A 239 -3.58 -28.01 -21.98
N ALA A 240 -3.98 -26.94 -21.30
CA ALA A 240 -5.25 -26.27 -21.56
C ALA A 240 -5.33 -25.68 -22.98
N LEU A 241 -4.31 -24.94 -23.40
CA LEU A 241 -4.25 -24.33 -24.74
C LEU A 241 -4.20 -25.38 -25.85
N SER A 242 -3.39 -26.43 -25.70
CA SER A 242 -3.28 -27.50 -26.70
C SER A 242 -4.58 -28.29 -26.84
N ILE A 243 -5.25 -28.62 -25.74
CA ILE A 243 -6.54 -29.33 -25.80
C ILE A 243 -7.62 -28.42 -26.37
N ASN A 244 -7.62 -27.13 -26.02
CA ASN A 244 -8.58 -26.18 -26.57
C ASN A 244 -8.41 -26.02 -28.10
N TYR A 245 -7.16 -25.92 -28.55
CA TYR A 245 -6.82 -25.90 -29.98
C TYR A 245 -7.29 -27.17 -30.69
N LEU A 246 -6.99 -28.34 -30.13
CA LEU A 246 -7.41 -29.62 -30.71
C LEU A 246 -8.94 -29.72 -30.75
N GLY A 247 -9.63 -29.30 -29.69
CA GLY A 247 -11.10 -29.27 -29.61
C GLY A 247 -11.71 -28.46 -30.74
N LEU A 248 -11.24 -27.23 -30.96
CA LEU A 248 -11.67 -26.39 -32.08
C LEU A 248 -11.45 -27.08 -33.42
N ARG A 249 -10.26 -27.65 -33.65
CA ARG A 249 -9.93 -28.33 -34.92
C ARG A 249 -10.79 -29.58 -35.16
N LEU A 250 -11.07 -30.36 -34.11
CA LEU A 250 -11.96 -31.52 -34.21
C LEU A 250 -13.39 -31.10 -34.53
N VAL A 251 -13.92 -30.06 -33.89
CA VAL A 251 -15.25 -29.51 -34.22
C VAL A 251 -15.29 -29.08 -35.69
N GLN A 252 -14.27 -28.36 -36.18
CA GLN A 252 -14.19 -27.98 -37.59
C GLN A 252 -14.15 -29.19 -38.52
N ILE A 253 -13.44 -30.27 -38.19
CA ILE A 253 -13.42 -31.51 -38.99
C ILE A 253 -14.79 -32.17 -39.02
N VAL A 254 -15.47 -32.27 -37.86
CA VAL A 254 -16.82 -32.85 -37.76
C VAL A 254 -17.80 -32.05 -38.60
N VAL A 255 -17.75 -30.72 -38.53
CA VAL A 255 -18.58 -29.83 -39.34
C VAL A 255 -18.20 -29.91 -40.82
N LEU A 256 -16.92 -30.05 -41.15
CA LEU A 256 -16.46 -30.21 -42.54
C LEU A 256 -17.03 -31.50 -43.15
N LEU A 257 -16.90 -32.64 -42.47
CA LEU A 257 -17.38 -33.93 -42.94
C LEU A 257 -18.92 -33.99 -42.98
N GLY A 258 -19.57 -33.59 -41.89
CA GLY A 258 -21.03 -33.55 -41.81
C GLY A 258 -21.62 -32.57 -42.81
N GLY A 259 -21.06 -31.36 -42.88
CA GLY A 259 -21.51 -30.31 -43.79
C GLY A 259 -21.32 -30.68 -45.26
N ALA A 260 -20.18 -31.29 -45.63
CA ALA A 260 -20.00 -31.82 -46.97
C ALA A 260 -21.07 -32.87 -47.32
N ALA A 261 -21.39 -33.79 -46.41
CA ALA A 261 -22.44 -34.78 -46.62
C ALA A 261 -23.82 -34.13 -46.84
N PHE A 262 -24.17 -33.09 -46.07
CA PHE A 262 -25.42 -32.35 -46.24
C PHE A 262 -25.46 -31.51 -47.51
N VAL A 263 -24.34 -30.92 -47.93
CA VAL A 263 -24.25 -30.21 -49.21
C VAL A 263 -24.44 -31.16 -50.40
N VAL A 264 -23.79 -32.33 -50.38
CA VAL A 264 -23.93 -33.34 -51.44
C VAL A 264 -25.37 -33.87 -51.54
N ARG A 265 -26.10 -33.95 -50.43
CA ARG A 265 -27.52 -34.35 -50.39
C ARG A 265 -28.49 -33.23 -50.78
N GLY A 266 -28.02 -31.98 -50.87
CA GLY A 266 -28.85 -30.81 -51.14
C GLY A 266 -29.55 -30.21 -49.91
N ASP A 267 -29.27 -30.72 -48.70
CA ASP A 267 -29.87 -30.25 -47.44
C ASP A 267 -29.24 -28.93 -46.96
N LEU A 268 -28.05 -28.58 -47.45
CA LEU A 268 -27.30 -27.37 -47.09
C LEU A 268 -26.71 -26.69 -48.33
N THR A 269 -26.84 -25.36 -48.43
CA THR A 269 -26.24 -24.59 -49.52
C THR A 269 -24.72 -24.45 -49.35
N PRO A 270 -23.94 -24.27 -50.44
CA PRO A 270 -22.50 -24.01 -50.34
C PRO A 270 -22.16 -22.80 -49.47
N GLY A 271 -22.93 -21.70 -49.57
CA GLY A 271 -22.77 -20.55 -48.69
C GLY A 271 -23.18 -20.83 -47.26
N GLY A 272 -24.21 -21.66 -47.05
CA GLY A 272 -24.60 -22.16 -45.74
C GLY A 272 -23.46 -22.94 -45.07
N PHE A 273 -22.78 -23.79 -45.82
CA PHE A 273 -21.63 -24.55 -45.34
C PHE A 273 -20.44 -23.66 -44.97
N VAL A 274 -20.04 -22.72 -45.85
CA VAL A 274 -18.95 -21.77 -45.56
C VAL A 274 -19.29 -20.88 -44.35
N GLY A 275 -20.52 -20.34 -44.30
CA GLY A 275 -20.99 -19.55 -43.18
C GLY A 275 -21.01 -20.35 -41.87
N PHE A 276 -21.36 -21.64 -41.92
CA PHE A 276 -21.34 -22.51 -40.74
C PHE A 276 -19.92 -22.73 -40.20
N LEU A 277 -18.93 -22.95 -41.09
CA LEU A 277 -17.53 -23.05 -40.68
C LEU A 277 -17.02 -21.78 -40.00
N LEU A 278 -17.46 -20.60 -40.46
CA LEU A 278 -17.14 -19.32 -39.80
C LEU A 278 -17.86 -19.16 -38.46
N LEU A 279 -19.12 -19.59 -38.36
CA LEU A 279 -19.88 -19.57 -37.10
C LEU A 279 -19.23 -20.46 -36.03
N VAL A 280 -18.62 -21.60 -36.40
CA VAL A 280 -17.87 -22.44 -35.46
C VAL A 280 -16.74 -21.66 -34.78
N ALA A 281 -15.99 -20.84 -35.53
CA ALA A 281 -14.92 -20.03 -34.96
C ALA A 281 -15.47 -18.98 -33.99
N VAL A 282 -16.57 -18.30 -34.35
CA VAL A 282 -17.23 -17.30 -33.49
C VAL A 282 -17.80 -17.93 -32.23
N PHE A 283 -18.42 -19.11 -32.34
CA PHE A 283 -18.97 -19.88 -31.22
C PHE A 283 -17.88 -20.31 -30.22
N TYR A 284 -16.65 -20.50 -30.68
CA TYR A 284 -15.54 -20.96 -29.84
C TYR A 284 -14.81 -19.84 -29.08
N ARG A 285 -14.78 -18.61 -29.64
CA ARG A 285 -14.12 -17.44 -29.00
C ARG A 285 -14.55 -17.20 -27.55
N PRO A 286 -15.85 -17.27 -27.18
CA PRO A 286 -16.28 -17.13 -25.79
C PRO A 286 -15.63 -18.10 -24.80
N LEU A 287 -15.32 -19.33 -25.23
CA LEU A 287 -14.70 -20.34 -24.36
C LEU A 287 -13.29 -19.92 -23.94
N GLU A 288 -12.57 -19.21 -24.81
CA GLU A 288 -11.26 -18.63 -24.51
C GLU A 288 -11.36 -17.49 -23.49
N LYS A 289 -12.34 -16.58 -23.69
CA LYS A 289 -12.60 -15.47 -22.75
C LYS A 289 -12.97 -15.95 -21.34
N ILE A 290 -13.80 -16.99 -21.24
CA ILE A 290 -14.14 -17.61 -19.94
C ILE A 290 -12.88 -18.11 -19.21
N GLY A 291 -11.92 -18.66 -19.95
CA GLY A 291 -10.62 -19.07 -19.42
C GLY A 291 -9.82 -17.91 -18.81
N ALA A 292 -9.79 -16.74 -19.47
CA ALA A 292 -9.14 -15.54 -18.96
C ALA A 292 -9.82 -14.99 -17.70
N VAL A 293 -11.16 -14.99 -17.67
CA VAL A 293 -11.97 -14.59 -16.50
C VAL A 293 -11.64 -15.42 -15.25
N ILE A 294 -11.44 -16.74 -15.41
CA ILE A 294 -11.07 -17.65 -14.30
C ILE A 294 -9.73 -17.26 -13.66
N GLU A 295 -8.83 -16.61 -14.39
CA GLU A 295 -7.55 -16.13 -13.86
C GLU A 295 -7.68 -14.78 -13.14
N THR A 296 -8.34 -13.79 -13.75
CA THR A 296 -8.31 -12.40 -13.29
C THR A 296 -9.31 -12.14 -12.15
N TYR A 297 -10.50 -12.75 -12.18
CA TYR A 297 -11.55 -12.47 -11.18
C TYR A 297 -11.15 -12.81 -9.74
N PRO A 298 -10.55 -13.99 -9.45
CA PRO A 298 -10.14 -14.30 -8.09
C PRO A 298 -9.14 -13.29 -7.52
N LYS A 299 -8.25 -12.74 -8.36
CA LYS A 299 -7.26 -11.73 -7.99
C LYS A 299 -7.94 -10.42 -7.58
N GLY A 300 -8.79 -9.86 -8.46
CA GLY A 300 -9.54 -8.65 -8.17
C GLY A 300 -10.52 -8.79 -7.00
N ILE A 301 -11.18 -9.95 -6.83
CA ILE A 301 -12.06 -10.20 -5.67
C ILE A 301 -11.25 -10.23 -4.37
N ALA A 302 -10.07 -10.86 -4.37
CA ALA A 302 -9.20 -10.92 -3.21
C ALA A 302 -8.61 -9.55 -2.87
N GLY A 303 -8.18 -8.78 -3.88
CA GLY A 303 -7.73 -7.40 -3.73
C GLY A 303 -8.84 -6.51 -3.16
N PHE A 304 -10.06 -6.61 -3.72
CA PHE A 304 -11.21 -5.85 -3.23
C PHE A 304 -11.55 -6.20 -1.78
N ARG A 305 -11.48 -7.48 -1.38
CA ARG A 305 -11.66 -7.87 0.02
C ARG A 305 -10.63 -7.20 0.92
N ARG A 306 -9.34 -7.26 0.58
CA ARG A 306 -8.28 -6.60 1.38
C ARG A 306 -8.45 -5.09 1.47
N TYR A 307 -8.92 -4.46 0.40
CA TYR A 307 -9.29 -3.05 0.39
C TYR A 307 -10.47 -2.75 1.32
N GLN A 308 -11.52 -3.57 1.31
CA GLN A 308 -12.65 -3.42 2.24
C GLN A 308 -12.22 -3.65 3.69
N ASP A 309 -11.37 -4.66 3.96
CA ASP A 309 -10.83 -4.93 5.30
C ASP A 309 -10.00 -3.74 5.81
N LEU A 310 -9.21 -3.10 4.92
CA LEU A 310 -8.49 -1.87 5.25
C LEU A 310 -9.45 -0.75 5.64
N LEU A 311 -10.46 -0.45 4.81
CA LEU A 311 -11.44 0.62 5.09
C LEU A 311 -12.38 0.33 6.27
N ALA A 312 -12.57 -0.94 6.61
CA ALA A 312 -13.33 -1.37 7.77
C ALA A 312 -12.55 -1.25 9.08
N THR A 313 -11.24 -0.98 9.01
CA THR A 313 -10.43 -0.72 10.19
C THR A 313 -10.83 0.65 10.76
N GLU A 314 -11.52 0.66 11.90
CA GLU A 314 -11.91 1.92 12.51
C GLU A 314 -10.67 2.66 13.04
N PRO A 315 -10.55 3.99 12.81
CA PRO A 315 -9.51 4.78 13.44
C PRO A 315 -9.65 4.75 14.97
N ASP A 316 -8.71 4.10 15.66
CA ASP A 316 -8.74 4.01 17.14
C ASP A 316 -8.66 5.38 17.83
N ILE A 317 -8.16 6.41 17.13
CA ILE A 317 -7.97 7.75 17.65
C ILE A 317 -8.60 8.75 16.68
N ALA A 318 -9.68 9.39 17.12
CA ALA A 318 -10.40 10.40 16.36
C ALA A 318 -10.79 11.58 17.25
N ASP A 319 -11.16 12.69 16.61
CA ASP A 319 -11.77 13.82 17.31
C ASP A 319 -13.11 13.38 17.91
N ARG A 320 -13.31 13.66 19.20
CA ARG A 320 -14.60 13.42 19.85
C ARG A 320 -15.69 14.29 19.22
N PRO A 321 -16.95 13.84 19.18
CA PRO A 321 -18.06 14.71 18.83
C PRO A 321 -18.05 15.97 19.73
N GLY A 322 -17.96 17.15 19.12
CA GLY A 322 -17.87 18.41 19.84
C GLY A 322 -16.45 18.85 20.25
N ALA A 323 -15.40 18.16 19.80
CA ALA A 323 -14.03 18.60 20.02
C ALA A 323 -13.78 19.99 19.42
N ILE A 324 -13.13 20.86 20.18
CA ILE A 324 -12.88 22.25 19.80
C ILE A 324 -11.42 22.45 19.37
N PRO A 325 -11.10 23.43 18.51
CA PRO A 325 -9.72 23.80 18.27
C PRO A 325 -9.03 24.21 19.58
N ALA A 326 -7.83 23.69 19.82
CA ALA A 326 -7.00 24.04 20.96
C ALA A 326 -6.73 25.55 20.98
N PRO A 327 -6.98 26.24 22.10
CA PRO A 327 -6.54 27.62 22.27
C PRO A 327 -5.00 27.69 22.24
N PRO A 328 -4.40 28.87 22.11
CA PRO A 328 -2.96 29.04 22.31
C PRO A 328 -2.56 28.52 23.70
N LEU A 329 -1.83 27.42 23.73
CA LEU A 329 -1.44 26.71 24.96
C LEU A 329 -0.23 27.40 25.59
N LYS A 330 -0.29 27.59 26.91
CA LYS A 330 0.85 27.99 27.74
C LYS A 330 1.74 26.78 28.05
N GLY A 331 1.13 25.59 28.13
CA GLY A 331 1.83 24.32 28.23
C GLY A 331 1.88 23.72 29.63
N GLU A 332 0.98 24.08 30.55
CA GLU A 332 0.84 23.34 31.80
C GLU A 332 0.21 21.97 31.51
N ILE A 333 0.87 20.86 31.86
CA ILE A 333 0.43 19.49 31.57
C ILE A 333 0.15 18.76 32.87
N ARG A 334 -1.02 18.11 32.96
CA ARG A 334 -1.39 17.31 34.13
C ARG A 334 -1.88 15.93 33.72
N PHE A 335 -1.27 14.91 34.31
CA PHE A 335 -1.71 13.52 34.31
C PHE A 335 -2.48 13.27 35.61
N GLU A 336 -3.70 12.74 35.50
CA GLU A 336 -4.56 12.45 36.64
C GLU A 336 -5.05 11.00 36.58
N GLY A 337 -4.49 10.15 37.45
CA GLY A 337 -4.79 8.73 37.54
C GLY A 337 -4.62 7.96 36.24
N VAL A 338 -3.65 8.33 35.40
CA VAL A 338 -3.52 7.80 34.03
C VAL A 338 -3.06 6.34 34.04
N ARG A 339 -3.80 5.48 33.33
CA ARG A 339 -3.46 4.06 33.11
C ARG A 339 -3.39 3.76 31.61
N PHE A 340 -2.40 2.97 31.20
CA PHE A 340 -2.23 2.59 29.80
C PHE A 340 -1.46 1.28 29.63
N GLY A 341 -1.88 0.43 28.68
CA GLY A 341 -1.12 -0.69 28.15
C GLY A 341 -1.22 -0.78 26.62
N TYR A 342 -0.19 -1.35 25.96
CA TYR A 342 -0.26 -1.65 24.52
C TYR A 342 -1.19 -2.82 24.21
N SER A 343 -1.39 -3.71 25.18
CA SER A 343 -2.36 -4.81 25.16
C SER A 343 -3.12 -4.79 26.49
N PRO A 344 -4.43 -5.13 26.51
CA PRO A 344 -5.25 -5.11 27.73
C PRO A 344 -4.64 -5.90 28.90
N ASP A 345 -3.85 -6.94 28.59
CA ASP A 345 -3.29 -7.86 29.58
C ASP A 345 -1.95 -7.40 30.17
N ARG A 346 -1.36 -6.31 29.65
CA ARG A 346 -0.04 -5.81 30.06
C ARG A 346 -0.05 -4.29 30.24
N PRO A 347 -0.42 -3.78 31.42
CA PRO A 347 -0.32 -2.36 31.71
C PRO A 347 1.16 -1.93 31.73
N VAL A 348 1.47 -0.83 31.06
CA VAL A 348 2.79 -0.19 31.04
C VAL A 348 2.83 0.99 32.01
N LEU A 349 1.72 1.71 32.13
CA LEU A 349 1.54 2.82 33.07
C LEU A 349 0.37 2.51 33.99
N SER A 350 0.58 2.68 35.30
CA SER A 350 -0.42 2.40 36.33
C SER A 350 -0.60 3.62 37.23
N ALA A 351 -1.77 4.26 37.16
CA ALA A 351 -2.18 5.38 38.02
C ALA A 351 -1.15 6.51 38.11
N ILE A 352 -0.73 7.05 36.96
CA ILE A 352 0.23 8.16 36.91
C ILE A 352 -0.46 9.48 37.26
N ASP A 353 0.01 10.11 38.34
CA ASP A 353 -0.32 11.47 38.74
C ASP A 353 0.93 12.35 38.66
N LEU A 354 0.91 13.34 37.77
CA LEU A 354 2.04 14.23 37.50
C LEU A 354 1.54 15.58 37.02
N THR A 355 2.06 16.67 37.58
CA THR A 355 1.83 18.03 37.07
C THR A 355 3.15 18.60 36.60
N ILE A 356 3.16 19.19 35.41
CA ILE A 356 4.29 19.88 34.77
C ILE A 356 3.86 21.31 34.52
N HIS A 357 4.61 22.28 35.02
CA HIS A 357 4.26 23.68 34.93
C HIS A 357 4.63 24.27 33.58
N ALA A 358 3.90 25.30 33.15
CA ALA A 358 4.19 25.99 31.90
C ALA A 358 5.61 26.58 31.92
N GLY A 359 6.38 26.32 30.86
CA GLY A 359 7.78 26.76 30.73
C GLY A 359 8.80 25.90 31.50
N GLU A 360 8.34 24.87 32.22
CA GLU A 360 9.23 23.98 32.98
C GLU A 360 9.92 22.96 32.06
N THR A 361 11.21 22.73 32.29
CA THR A 361 11.97 21.62 31.69
C THR A 361 12.01 20.43 32.66
N VAL A 362 11.34 19.34 32.30
CA VAL A 362 11.25 18.12 33.10
C VAL A 362 12.00 16.96 32.44
N ALA A 363 12.97 16.40 33.15
CA ALA A 363 13.72 15.22 32.70
C ALA A 363 13.13 13.92 33.28
N PHE A 364 12.83 12.97 32.40
CA PHE A 364 12.36 11.63 32.73
C PHE A 364 13.51 10.64 32.69
N VAL A 365 13.78 10.00 33.83
CA VAL A 365 14.87 9.03 34.00
C VAL A 365 14.35 7.72 34.58
N GLY A 366 15.00 6.61 34.25
CA GLY A 366 14.54 5.27 34.66
C GLY A 366 15.08 4.18 33.76
N PRO A 367 14.94 2.90 34.14
CA PRO A 367 15.42 1.79 33.33
C PRO A 367 14.70 1.73 31.97
N SER A 368 15.32 1.05 31.00
CA SER A 368 14.68 0.74 29.72
C SER A 368 13.40 -0.07 29.96
N GLY A 369 12.32 0.28 29.26
CA GLY A 369 11.02 -0.38 29.44
C GLY A 369 10.14 0.19 30.57
N ALA A 370 10.61 1.14 31.37
CA ALA A 370 9.82 1.77 32.45
C ALA A 370 8.62 2.63 31.97
N GLY A 371 8.32 2.70 30.67
CA GLY A 371 7.19 3.45 30.14
C GLY A 371 7.44 4.95 29.88
N LYS A 372 8.69 5.43 29.89
CA LYS A 372 9.04 6.85 29.63
C LYS A 372 8.54 7.36 28.27
N THR A 373 8.89 6.67 27.19
CA THR A 373 8.44 6.99 25.83
C THR A 373 6.92 6.88 25.70
N THR A 374 6.33 5.89 26.37
CA THR A 374 4.88 5.70 26.42
C THR A 374 4.17 6.89 27.08
N LEU A 375 4.68 7.37 28.21
CA LEU A 375 4.14 8.54 28.92
C LEU A 375 4.10 9.76 28.00
N LEU A 376 5.20 10.05 27.30
CA LEU A 376 5.28 11.22 26.41
C LEU A 376 4.43 11.05 25.14
N SER A 377 4.27 9.81 24.65
CA SER A 377 3.44 9.51 23.47
C SER A 377 1.93 9.72 23.70
N LEU A 378 1.48 9.75 24.96
CA LEU A 378 0.08 10.02 25.29
C LEU A 378 -0.31 11.49 25.13
N ILE A 379 0.64 12.43 25.33
CA ILE A 379 0.40 13.88 25.25
C ILE A 379 -0.11 14.32 23.86
N PRO A 380 0.54 13.94 22.73
CA PRO A 380 0.04 14.25 21.38
C PRO A 380 -1.10 13.33 20.91
N ARG A 381 -1.65 12.49 21.80
CA ARG A 381 -2.63 11.44 21.49
C ARG A 381 -2.18 10.53 20.34
N PHE A 382 -0.97 9.97 20.42
CA PHE A 382 -0.59 8.83 19.55
C PHE A 382 -1.15 7.51 20.05
N TYR A 383 -1.49 7.48 21.35
CA TYR A 383 -2.28 6.46 22.02
C TYR A 383 -3.31 7.15 22.92
N GLU A 384 -4.40 6.46 23.26
CA GLU A 384 -5.35 6.92 24.28
C GLU A 384 -5.17 6.15 25.59
N ALA A 385 -5.25 6.87 26.71
CA ALA A 385 -5.22 6.26 28.04
C ALA A 385 -6.47 5.40 28.27
N GLU A 386 -6.30 4.24 28.91
CA GLU A 386 -7.39 3.32 29.26
C GLU A 386 -8.22 3.86 30.44
N ALA A 387 -7.59 4.59 31.35
CA ALA A 387 -8.23 5.26 32.47
C ALA A 387 -7.50 6.56 32.83
N GLY A 388 -8.20 7.41 33.59
CA GLY A 388 -7.71 8.75 33.96
C GLY A 388 -7.93 9.79 32.86
N ARG A 389 -7.26 10.94 33.01
CA ARG A 389 -7.24 12.00 32.00
C ARG A 389 -5.90 12.72 31.97
N ILE A 390 -5.61 13.31 30.82
CA ILE A 390 -4.48 14.20 30.62
C ILE A 390 -5.05 15.55 30.21
N THR A 391 -4.68 16.61 30.92
CA THR A 391 -5.12 17.97 30.62
C THR A 391 -3.93 18.84 30.24
N ILE A 392 -4.13 19.76 29.29
CA ILE A 392 -3.20 20.84 29.01
C ILE A 392 -3.90 22.17 29.25
N ASP A 393 -3.34 23.01 30.11
CA ASP A 393 -3.93 24.28 30.58
C ASP A 393 -5.40 24.10 31.02
N GLY A 394 -5.67 23.02 31.75
CA GLY A 394 -6.99 22.64 32.26
C GLY A 394 -7.95 22.00 31.24
N HIS A 395 -7.60 21.92 29.96
CA HIS A 395 -8.41 21.28 28.93
C HIS A 395 -8.03 19.81 28.77
N ASP A 396 -8.98 18.89 28.86
CA ASP A 396 -8.73 17.48 28.53
C ASP A 396 -8.32 17.39 27.05
N ILE A 397 -7.19 16.75 26.77
CA ILE A 397 -6.64 16.63 25.41
C ILE A 397 -7.60 15.91 24.45
N ARG A 398 -8.55 15.13 24.98
CA ARG A 398 -9.56 14.39 24.21
C ARG A 398 -10.68 15.28 23.70
N ASP A 399 -10.88 16.44 24.31
CA ASP A 399 -11.90 17.42 23.94
C ASP A 399 -11.34 18.49 22.96
N LEU A 400 -10.06 18.37 22.60
CA LEU A 400 -9.40 19.19 21.59
C LEU A 400 -9.27 18.44 20.26
N THR A 401 -9.34 19.16 19.14
CA THR A 401 -9.08 18.55 17.83
C THR A 401 -7.61 18.13 17.71
N LEU A 402 -7.35 16.93 17.20
CA LEU A 402 -6.01 16.34 17.07
C LEU A 402 -5.06 17.26 16.29
N ALA A 403 -5.55 17.89 15.22
CA ALA A 403 -4.75 18.78 14.39
C ALA A 403 -4.27 20.02 15.17
N SER A 404 -5.15 20.63 15.97
CA SER A 404 -4.82 21.83 16.74
C SER A 404 -3.93 21.53 17.95
N LEU A 405 -4.15 20.38 18.62
CA LEU A 405 -3.30 19.87 19.70
C LEU A 405 -1.88 19.58 19.18
N ARG A 406 -1.76 18.75 18.13
CA ARG A 406 -0.46 18.36 17.56
C ARG A 406 0.25 19.54 16.89
N GLY A 407 -0.49 20.55 16.44
CA GLY A 407 0.08 21.80 15.94
C GLY A 407 0.93 22.54 16.97
N GLN A 408 0.62 22.38 18.26
CA GLN A 408 1.27 23.08 19.38
C GLN A 408 2.30 22.21 20.14
N ILE A 409 2.60 21.02 19.65
CA ILE A 409 3.58 20.10 20.24
C ILE A 409 4.71 19.83 19.24
N GLY A 410 5.96 20.09 19.62
CA GLY A 410 7.15 19.70 18.86
C GLY A 410 7.73 18.41 19.40
N ILE A 411 8.19 17.52 18.51
CA ILE A 411 8.80 16.25 18.89
C ILE A 411 10.13 16.11 18.18
N VAL A 412 11.18 15.82 18.92
CA VAL A 412 12.50 15.43 18.41
C VAL A 412 12.77 14.01 18.91
N GLN A 413 12.72 13.05 18.00
CA GLN A 413 12.89 11.63 18.30
C GLN A 413 14.36 11.22 18.27
N GLN A 414 14.66 10.08 18.88
CA GLN A 414 15.97 9.42 18.83
C GLN A 414 16.30 8.98 17.40
N ASP A 415 15.41 8.21 16.78
CA ASP A 415 15.53 7.80 15.39
C ASP A 415 14.84 8.82 14.47
N VAL A 416 15.62 9.77 13.95
CA VAL A 416 15.09 10.81 13.08
C VAL A 416 14.68 10.25 11.73
N PHE A 417 13.39 10.42 11.41
CA PHE A 417 12.87 10.18 10.08
C PHE A 417 12.99 11.42 9.18
N LEU A 418 13.67 11.25 8.04
CA LEU A 418 13.76 12.25 6.99
C LEU A 418 13.06 11.76 5.72
N PHE A 419 12.29 12.64 5.10
CA PHE A 419 11.63 12.36 3.84
C PHE A 419 12.68 12.42 2.71
N ALA A 420 12.48 11.60 1.67
CA ALA A 420 13.23 11.77 0.44
C ALA A 420 12.91 13.16 -0.13
N GLY A 421 13.95 13.90 -0.51
CA GLY A 421 13.83 15.30 -0.90
C GLY A 421 15.09 16.09 -0.56
N THR A 422 14.96 17.41 -0.51
CA THR A 422 16.05 18.35 -0.19
C THR A 422 16.13 18.66 1.31
N ILE A 423 17.24 19.28 1.74
CA ILE A 423 17.35 19.82 3.10
C ILE A 423 16.24 20.84 3.36
N ARG A 424 15.96 21.73 2.39
CA ARG A 424 14.90 22.74 2.44
C ARG A 424 13.54 22.14 2.74
N GLU A 425 13.12 21.15 1.96
CA GLU A 425 11.81 20.50 2.09
C GLU A 425 11.66 19.83 3.45
N ASN A 426 12.73 19.20 3.92
CA ASN A 426 12.72 18.56 5.22
C ASN A 426 12.63 19.59 6.36
N ILE A 427 13.33 20.72 6.33
CA ILE A 427 13.19 21.78 7.36
C ILE A 427 11.79 22.42 7.30
N ALA A 428 11.33 22.76 6.08
CA ALA A 428 10.02 23.37 5.83
C ALA A 428 8.84 22.50 6.30
N TYR A 429 9.03 21.19 6.51
CA TYR A 429 8.02 20.31 7.09
C TYR A 429 7.54 20.77 8.48
N GLY A 430 8.37 21.52 9.23
CA GLY A 430 7.95 22.16 10.49
C GLY A 430 6.85 23.21 10.31
N ARG A 431 6.88 23.94 9.19
CA ARG A 431 5.85 24.91 8.77
C ARG A 431 5.91 25.14 7.25
N LEU A 432 5.00 24.49 6.51
CA LEU A 432 5.05 24.37 5.04
C LEU A 432 5.03 25.71 4.27
N ARG A 433 4.55 26.78 4.89
CA ARG A 433 4.48 28.13 4.29
C ARG A 433 5.55 29.08 4.83
N ALA A 434 6.61 28.54 5.43
CA ALA A 434 7.73 29.35 5.88
C ALA A 434 8.49 29.95 4.68
N SER A 435 8.91 31.20 4.84
CA SER A 435 9.83 31.88 3.94
C SER A 435 11.23 31.29 4.03
N GLU A 436 12.03 31.50 2.98
CA GLU A 436 13.42 31.06 2.95
C GLU A 436 14.25 31.63 4.12
N ALA A 437 14.01 32.90 4.48
CA ALA A 437 14.68 33.53 5.62
C ALA A 437 14.40 32.81 6.94
N GLU A 438 13.15 32.40 7.18
CA GLU A 438 12.78 31.63 8.38
C GLU A 438 13.40 30.22 8.36
N ILE A 439 13.52 29.59 7.18
CA ILE A 439 14.18 28.28 7.02
C ILE A 439 15.68 28.40 7.35
N LEU A 440 16.34 29.45 6.84
CA LEU A 440 17.75 29.70 7.10
C LEU A 440 18.02 30.04 8.58
N ASP A 441 17.15 30.84 9.21
CA ASP A 441 17.21 31.10 10.65
C ASP A 441 17.10 29.81 11.46
N ALA A 442 16.08 28.98 11.18
CA ALA A 442 15.90 27.70 11.84
C ALA A 442 17.10 26.76 11.64
N ALA A 443 17.70 26.76 10.45
CA ALA A 443 18.90 25.99 10.15
C ALA A 443 20.13 26.50 10.94
N ALA A 444 20.32 27.82 11.05
CA ALA A 444 21.43 28.43 11.78
C ALA A 444 21.31 28.18 13.30
N ARG A 445 20.11 28.28 13.86
CA ARG A 445 19.83 27.95 15.26
C ARG A 445 20.07 26.48 15.57
N ALA A 446 19.84 25.60 14.59
CA ALA A 446 20.20 24.19 14.67
C ALA A 446 21.65 23.87 14.27
N ARG A 447 22.51 24.88 14.04
CA ARG A 447 23.92 24.73 13.66
C ARG A 447 24.14 23.90 12.38
N LEU A 448 23.30 24.13 11.38
CA LEU A 448 23.39 23.53 10.03
C LEU A 448 24.00 24.47 8.98
N ASP A 449 24.24 25.72 9.32
CA ASP A 449 24.85 26.76 8.49
C ASP A 449 26.17 26.30 7.84
N GLY A 450 27.08 25.73 8.62
CA GLY A 450 28.35 25.22 8.10
C GLY A 450 28.18 24.04 7.12
N LEU A 451 27.23 23.13 7.41
CA LEU A 451 26.92 22.03 6.51
C LEU A 451 26.33 22.55 5.20
N ILE A 452 25.33 23.40 5.28
CA ILE A 452 24.63 23.97 4.12
C ILE A 452 25.63 24.73 3.24
N ALA A 453 26.49 25.57 3.84
CA ALA A 453 27.52 26.31 3.10
C ALA A 453 28.58 25.41 2.44
N SER A 454 28.86 24.24 3.03
CA SER A 454 29.82 23.28 2.48
C SER A 454 29.28 22.48 1.28
N LEU A 455 27.96 22.44 1.10
CA LEU A 455 27.30 21.65 0.07
C LEU A 455 27.13 22.47 -1.21
N PRO A 456 27.45 21.93 -2.40
CA PRO A 456 27.35 22.68 -3.67
C PRO A 456 25.95 23.22 -3.97
N GLU A 457 24.90 22.48 -3.56
CA GLU A 457 23.50 22.83 -3.79
C GLU A 457 22.86 23.49 -2.55
N GLY A 458 23.63 23.74 -1.48
CA GLY A 458 23.12 24.35 -0.26
C GLY A 458 21.87 23.67 0.28
N LEU A 459 20.81 24.46 0.49
CA LEU A 459 19.50 24.00 0.96
C LEU A 459 18.81 23.01 0.00
N ASP A 460 19.13 23.06 -1.30
CA ASP A 460 18.49 22.24 -2.32
C ASP A 460 19.20 20.88 -2.50
N THR A 461 20.23 20.61 -1.69
CA THR A 461 20.93 19.32 -1.67
C THR A 461 19.97 18.17 -1.36
N VAL A 462 19.89 17.18 -2.25
CA VAL A 462 19.06 15.98 -2.09
C VAL A 462 19.71 14.97 -1.14
N ILE A 463 19.04 14.65 -0.03
CA ILE A 463 19.57 13.82 1.07
C ILE A 463 19.31 12.31 0.91
N GLY A 464 18.50 11.92 -0.08
CA GLY A 464 18.11 10.52 -0.36
C GLY A 464 17.10 9.94 0.65
N GLU A 465 16.69 8.68 0.45
CA GLU A 465 15.74 8.01 1.33
C GLU A 465 16.25 7.92 2.77
N ARG A 466 15.41 8.32 3.74
CA ARG A 466 15.75 8.36 5.17
C ARG A 466 17.05 9.13 5.47
N GLY A 467 17.40 10.09 4.60
CA GLY A 467 18.61 10.90 4.71
C GLY A 467 19.90 10.10 4.68
N VAL A 468 20.00 9.02 3.92
CA VAL A 468 21.17 8.12 3.89
C VAL A 468 22.52 8.82 3.66
N LYS A 469 22.52 10.02 3.05
CA LYS A 469 23.72 10.83 2.81
C LYS A 469 24.19 11.66 4.02
N LEU A 470 23.41 11.72 5.09
CA LEU A 470 23.69 12.52 6.28
C LEU A 470 24.22 11.65 7.43
N SER A 471 25.14 12.21 8.21
CA SER A 471 25.58 11.61 9.48
C SER A 471 24.44 11.66 10.52
N GLY A 472 24.53 10.84 11.58
CA GLY A 472 23.53 10.83 12.66
C GLY A 472 23.29 12.22 13.26
N GLY A 473 24.37 12.95 13.57
CA GLY A 473 24.28 14.30 14.13
C GLY A 473 23.65 15.31 13.17
N GLN A 474 23.91 15.20 11.87
CA GLN A 474 23.29 16.06 10.86
C GLN A 474 21.79 15.80 10.74
N LYS A 475 21.36 14.53 10.80
CA LYS A 475 19.93 14.19 10.83
C LYS A 475 19.25 14.79 12.06
N GLN A 476 19.90 14.69 13.22
CA GLN A 476 19.40 15.24 14.47
C GLN A 476 19.20 16.75 14.41
N ARG A 477 20.23 17.47 13.94
CA ARG A 477 20.14 18.93 13.74
C ARG A 477 19.03 19.32 12.77
N LEU A 478 18.79 18.52 11.74
CA LEU A 478 17.68 18.77 10.80
C LEU A 478 16.31 18.60 11.48
N ALA A 479 16.15 17.60 12.35
CA ALA A 479 14.94 17.49 13.18
C ALA A 479 14.77 18.67 14.15
N ILE A 480 15.87 19.16 14.72
CA ILE A 480 15.87 20.35 15.59
C ILE A 480 15.49 21.61 14.80
N ALA A 481 16.01 21.78 13.58
CA ALA A 481 15.62 22.87 12.69
C ALA A 481 14.11 22.86 12.40
N ARG A 482 13.51 21.68 12.16
CA ARG A 482 12.04 21.55 12.02
C ARG A 482 11.31 22.04 13.28
N ALA A 483 11.81 21.70 14.46
CA ALA A 483 11.21 22.12 15.72
C ALA A 483 11.36 23.64 15.96
N PHE A 484 12.51 24.24 15.62
CA PHE A 484 12.69 25.70 15.63
C PHE A 484 11.69 26.39 14.70
N LEU A 485 11.56 25.90 13.47
CA LEU A 485 10.67 26.50 12.47
C LEU A 485 9.18 26.41 12.88
N LYS A 486 8.80 25.31 13.53
CA LYS A 486 7.45 25.10 14.06
C LYS A 486 7.16 26.00 15.28
N ASN A 487 8.17 26.28 16.10
CA ASN A 487 8.09 27.09 17.32
C ASN A 487 6.90 26.73 18.26
N PRO A 488 6.78 25.47 18.73
CA PRO A 488 5.66 25.06 19.56
C PRO A 488 5.87 25.41 21.05
N PRO A 489 4.79 25.66 21.83
CA PRO A 489 4.88 25.93 23.28
C PRO A 489 5.25 24.69 24.12
N ILE A 490 5.05 23.49 23.59
CA ILE A 490 5.37 22.21 24.25
C ILE A 490 6.37 21.45 23.38
N LEU A 491 7.43 20.94 24.01
CA LEU A 491 8.48 20.15 23.37
C LEU A 491 8.63 18.79 24.03
N ILE A 492 8.76 17.76 23.21
CA ILE A 492 9.08 16.39 23.61
C ILE A 492 10.42 16.02 22.97
N LEU A 493 11.43 15.78 23.79
CA LEU A 493 12.77 15.40 23.37
C LEU A 493 13.03 13.96 23.83
N ASP A 494 12.99 13.01 22.90
CA ASP A 494 13.17 11.59 23.19
C ASP A 494 14.60 11.16 22.82
N GLU A 495 15.49 11.02 23.81
CA GLU A 495 16.87 10.55 23.65
C GLU A 495 17.67 11.21 22.51
N ALA A 496 17.43 12.50 22.25
CA ALA A 496 17.89 13.23 21.08
C ALA A 496 19.42 13.39 20.92
N THR A 497 20.25 12.83 21.81
CA THR A 497 21.72 12.86 21.71
C THR A 497 22.38 11.48 21.83
N SER A 498 21.60 10.40 21.96
CA SER A 498 22.13 9.06 22.06
C SER A 498 22.80 8.64 20.74
N ALA A 499 23.95 7.96 20.82
CA ALA A 499 24.77 7.51 19.67
C ALA A 499 25.59 8.59 18.90
N LEU A 500 25.86 9.76 19.50
CA LEU A 500 26.69 10.81 18.90
C LEU A 500 28.08 10.93 19.56
N ASP A 501 29.06 11.45 18.82
CA ASP A 501 30.37 11.80 19.38
C ASP A 501 30.28 13.04 20.30
N THR A 502 31.21 13.15 21.24
CA THR A 502 31.17 14.16 22.32
C THR A 502 31.13 15.60 21.82
N GLN A 503 31.75 15.92 20.68
CA GLN A 503 31.74 17.29 20.13
C GLN A 503 30.39 17.59 19.47
N THR A 504 29.94 16.70 18.58
CA THR A 504 28.63 16.81 17.93
C THR A 504 27.50 16.86 18.95
N GLU A 505 27.61 16.08 20.04
CA GLU A 505 26.66 16.07 21.15
C GLU A 505 26.56 17.43 21.84
N ARG A 506 27.69 18.09 22.17
CA ARG A 506 27.67 19.41 22.82
C ARG A 506 26.97 20.46 21.98
N GLU A 507 27.22 20.47 20.67
CA GLU A 507 26.59 21.40 19.73
C GLU A 507 25.08 21.15 19.61
N ILE A 508 24.66 19.88 19.60
CA ILE A 508 23.24 19.52 19.59
C ILE A 508 22.57 19.85 20.92
N GLN A 509 23.22 19.58 22.06
CA GLN A 509 22.72 19.97 23.38
C GLN A 509 22.53 21.48 23.47
N ALA A 510 23.49 22.28 23.00
CA ALA A 510 23.35 23.73 22.96
C ALA A 510 22.12 24.17 22.14
N SER A 511 21.90 23.53 20.99
CA SER A 511 20.73 23.79 20.15
C SER A 511 19.42 23.36 20.84
N LEU A 512 19.43 22.25 21.59
CA LEU A 512 18.26 21.77 22.34
C LEU A 512 17.95 22.66 23.56
N PHE A 513 18.98 23.18 24.25
CA PHE A 513 18.79 24.15 25.33
C PHE A 513 18.19 25.44 24.80
N GLU A 514 18.75 25.99 23.71
CA GLU A 514 18.19 27.16 23.02
C GLU A 514 16.76 26.89 22.54
N LEU A 515 16.47 25.67 22.08
CA LEU A 515 15.12 25.26 21.70
C LEU A 515 14.18 25.20 22.91
N ALA A 516 14.64 24.82 24.09
CA ALA A 516 13.82 24.66 25.30
C ALA A 516 13.45 25.99 25.99
N GLU A 517 14.22 27.05 25.74
CA GLU A 517 14.01 28.36 26.38
C GLU A 517 12.57 28.89 26.21
N GLY A 518 11.90 29.17 27.32
CA GLY A 518 10.55 29.72 27.35
C GLY A 518 9.44 28.74 26.96
N ARG A 519 9.74 27.43 26.89
CA ARG A 519 8.79 26.38 26.46
C ARG A 519 8.74 25.25 27.48
N THR A 520 7.56 24.66 27.61
CA THR A 520 7.42 23.46 28.44
C THR A 520 8.11 22.30 27.74
N THR A 521 9.15 21.73 28.35
CA THR A 521 10.04 20.78 27.69
C THR A 521 10.10 19.48 28.47
N LEU A 522 9.73 18.38 27.84
CA LEU A 522 9.74 17.04 28.40
C LEU A 522 10.86 16.25 27.75
N VAL A 523 11.85 15.82 28.54
CA VAL A 523 13.07 15.19 28.02
C VAL A 523 13.22 13.79 28.56
N ILE A 524 13.35 12.79 27.70
CA ILE A 524 13.83 11.46 28.10
C ILE A 524 15.35 11.50 28.00
N ALA A 525 16.01 11.40 29.15
CA ALA A 525 17.43 11.60 29.23
C ALA A 525 18.15 10.36 29.74
N HIS A 526 19.13 9.89 28.95
CA HIS A 526 20.07 8.83 29.31
C HIS A 526 21.47 9.38 29.63
N ARG A 527 21.67 10.70 29.51
CA ARG A 527 22.94 11.39 29.73
C ARG A 527 22.83 12.38 30.88
N LEU A 528 23.79 12.29 31.79
CA LEU A 528 23.91 13.12 32.99
C LEU A 528 23.87 14.63 32.68
N ALA A 529 24.54 15.04 31.59
CA ALA A 529 24.61 16.45 31.16
C ALA A 529 23.21 17.04 30.88
N THR A 530 22.34 16.29 30.20
CA THR A 530 20.97 16.72 29.90
C THR A 530 20.11 16.75 31.16
N ILE A 531 20.29 15.78 32.07
CA ILE A 531 19.51 15.65 33.31
C ILE A 531 19.82 16.78 34.30
N ARG A 532 21.09 17.18 34.41
CA ARG A 532 21.55 18.16 35.41
C ARG A 532 20.93 19.55 35.24
N HIS A 533 20.62 19.92 34.00
CA HIS A 533 20.10 21.25 33.65
C HIS A 533 18.56 21.32 33.68
N ALA A 534 17.87 20.22 33.96
CA ALA A 534 16.42 20.23 34.07
C ALA A 534 15.96 20.93 35.37
N ASP A 535 14.84 21.65 35.30
CA ASP A 535 14.21 22.28 36.47
C ASP A 535 13.76 21.22 37.47
N ARG A 536 13.27 20.09 36.96
CA ARG A 536 12.87 18.94 37.77
C ARG A 536 13.15 17.63 37.04
N ILE A 537 13.49 16.61 37.83
CA ILE A 537 13.69 15.24 37.38
C ILE A 537 12.55 14.39 37.93
N VAL A 538 12.00 13.53 37.08
CA VAL A 538 10.97 12.55 37.39
C VAL A 538 11.54 11.15 37.13
N VAL A 539 11.65 10.36 38.18
CA VAL A 539 12.16 8.99 38.10
C VAL A 539 10.99 8.03 37.90
N VAL A 540 10.97 7.34 36.75
CA VAL A 540 9.94 6.38 36.37
C VAL A 540 10.47 4.96 36.51
N ALA A 541 9.76 4.10 37.24
CA ALA A 541 10.04 2.68 37.40
C ALA A 541 8.83 1.83 36.98
N GLU A 542 8.93 0.50 37.04
CA GLU A 542 7.85 -0.42 36.64
C GLU A 542 6.53 -0.17 37.38
N ASN A 543 6.58 0.34 38.61
CA ASN A 543 5.41 0.61 39.45
C ASN A 543 4.90 2.06 39.36
N GLY A 544 5.41 2.86 38.41
CA GLY A 544 5.04 4.27 38.23
C GLY A 544 6.15 5.25 38.64
N ILE A 545 5.77 6.45 39.05
CA ILE A 545 6.72 7.51 39.44
C ILE A 545 7.18 7.27 40.87
N VAL A 546 8.49 7.10 41.07
CA VAL A 546 9.08 6.77 42.39
C VAL A 546 9.71 7.97 43.10
N GLU A 547 10.31 8.90 42.36
CA GLU A 547 11.01 10.07 42.89
C GLU A 547 10.81 11.28 41.99
N GLN A 548 10.74 12.48 42.59
CA GLN A 548 10.69 13.74 41.86
C GLN A 548 11.47 14.83 42.61
N GLY A 549 12.24 15.65 41.90
CA GLY A 549 12.97 16.76 42.52
C GLY A 549 14.09 17.31 41.64
N ARG A 550 14.84 18.28 42.17
CA ARG A 550 16.05 18.81 41.52
C ARG A 550 17.20 17.81 41.64
N HIS A 551 18.12 17.86 40.69
CA HIS A 551 19.33 17.01 40.64
C HIS A 551 20.03 16.89 41.99
N ASP A 552 20.42 18.01 42.60
CA ASP A 552 21.20 18.03 43.84
C ASP A 552 20.43 17.41 45.02
N VAL A 553 19.10 17.60 45.05
CA VAL A 553 18.22 17.08 46.11
C VAL A 553 18.08 15.55 45.99
N LEU A 554 17.81 15.06 44.78
CA LEU A 554 17.68 13.62 44.53
C LEU A 554 19.02 12.88 44.70
N LEU A 555 20.14 13.53 44.40
CA LEU A 555 21.47 12.95 44.55
C LEU A 555 21.92 12.88 46.03
N ALA A 556 21.52 13.86 46.85
CA ALA A 556 21.82 13.87 48.28
C ALA A 556 21.06 12.77 49.06
N GLY A 557 19.92 12.31 48.54
CA GLY A 557 19.17 11.19 49.10
C GLY A 557 19.87 9.83 48.91
N ASP A 558 19.20 8.76 49.35
CA ASP A 558 19.61 7.36 49.09
C ASP A 558 18.63 6.64 48.14
N GLY A 559 18.13 7.43 47.18
CA GLY A 559 17.05 7.04 46.27
C GLY A 559 17.48 6.24 45.04
N TYR A 560 16.49 5.82 44.27
CA TYR A 560 16.61 5.23 42.94
C TYR A 560 17.39 6.14 41.99
N TYR A 561 17.19 7.46 42.05
CA TYR A 561 17.95 8.40 41.24
C TYR A 561 19.46 8.29 41.46
N ARG A 562 19.90 8.25 42.73
CA ARG A 562 21.32 8.15 43.08
C ARG A 562 21.96 6.86 42.56
N ARG A 563 21.23 5.73 42.61
CA ARG A 563 21.70 4.45 42.08
C ARG A 563 21.86 4.49 40.55
N LEU A 564 20.87 5.04 39.84
CA LEU A 564 20.97 5.26 38.39
C LEU A 564 22.16 6.18 38.05
N HIS A 565 22.33 7.25 38.81
CA HIS A 565 23.42 8.20 38.64
C HIS A 565 24.79 7.53 38.85
N ALA A 566 24.95 6.75 39.93
CA ALA A 566 26.19 6.02 40.21
C ALA A 566 26.56 5.05 39.08
N ALA A 567 25.59 4.29 38.58
CA ALA A 567 25.80 3.37 37.46
C ALA A 567 26.24 4.10 36.17
N GLN A 568 25.65 5.26 35.86
CA GLN A 568 26.07 6.06 34.70
C GLN A 568 27.47 6.67 34.85
N VAL A 569 27.86 7.04 36.07
CA VAL A 569 29.21 7.57 36.35
C VAL A 569 30.24 6.46 36.23
N GLU A 570 29.97 5.25 36.71
CA GLU A 570 30.84 4.08 36.53
C GLU A 570 31.04 3.73 35.05
N ASP A 571 29.98 3.73 34.23
CA ASP A 571 30.09 3.48 32.78
C ASP A 571 30.89 4.58 32.03
N SER A 572 30.94 5.80 32.57
CA SER A 572 31.68 6.92 31.98
C SER A 572 33.18 6.95 32.33
N HIS A 573 33.63 6.07 33.23
CA HIS A 573 35.04 5.87 33.57
C HIS A 573 35.43 4.42 33.24
N PRO A 574 36.14 4.13 32.14
CA PRO A 574 36.66 2.79 31.92
C PRO A 574 37.61 2.47 33.07
N SER A 575 37.15 1.59 33.97
CA SER A 575 37.97 1.03 35.04
C SER A 575 39.27 0.53 34.43
N ARG A 576 40.39 1.01 34.99
CA ARG A 576 41.77 0.61 34.66
C ARG A 576 41.85 -0.92 34.41
N PRO A 577 42.71 -1.38 33.49
CA PRO A 577 42.88 -2.80 33.27
C PRO A 577 43.20 -3.47 34.61
N ARG A 578 42.42 -4.51 34.95
CA ARG A 578 42.80 -5.43 36.01
C ARG A 578 44.19 -5.95 35.65
N THR A 579 45.20 -5.48 36.37
CA THR A 579 46.52 -6.12 36.37
C THR A 579 46.30 -7.56 36.78
N ALA A 580 46.53 -8.48 35.86
CA ALA A 580 46.73 -9.88 36.19
C ALA A 580 47.99 -9.94 37.07
N ALA A 581 47.78 -10.17 38.36
CA ALA A 581 48.81 -10.57 39.29
C ALA A 581 48.28 -11.76 40.08
N GLU A 582 49.02 -12.86 39.90
CA GLU A 582 49.01 -14.17 40.58
C GLU A 582 47.93 -15.19 40.21
#